data_AF-A0AAQ4NUL5-F1
#
_entry.id   AF-A0AAQ4NUL5-F1
#
_cell.length_a   1.000
_cell.length_b   1.000
_cell.length_c   1.000
_cell.angle_alpha   90.00
_cell.angle_beta   90.00
_cell.angle_gamma   90.00
#
_symmetry.space_group_name_H-M   'P 1'
#
loop_
_entity.id
_entity.type
_entity.pdbx_description
1 polymer ?
#
loop_
_entity_poly.entity_id
_entity_poly.type
_entity_poly.pdbx_seq_one_letter_code
_entity_poly.pdbx_strand_id
1 'polypeptide(L)'
;IFSQCWTQKLSRPELPGCYQRPATRNHVKTQLELKNVNIRAGDQLKVKGVIPHNAERFEIDLGCGAEDLALHFNPRFHDDTDGAVLVCNSKAAGSWGSEKRETHNPLHRGTDVKMVLKLTGDMFEVELPDGQEVQFPNRGGMDIISYIKIAGDFKLRSLKIC
;
A
#
# COMPACT_ATOMS: atom_id res chain seq x y z
N ILE A 1 -63.49 35.78 -24.80
CA ILE A 1 -63.79 34.78 -23.74
C ILE A 1 -62.67 33.76 -23.79
N PHE A 2 -61.83 33.75 -22.74
CA PHE A 2 -60.86 32.74 -22.26
C PHE A 2 -60.32 31.71 -23.26
N SER A 3 -59.01 31.48 -23.41
CA SER A 3 -58.13 31.02 -22.33
C SER A 3 -56.67 30.99 -22.81
N GLN A 4 -55.76 31.40 -21.93
CA GLN A 4 -54.31 31.25 -22.08
C GLN A 4 -53.91 29.81 -21.74
N CYS A 5 -53.08 29.18 -22.56
CA CYS A 5 -52.43 27.92 -22.19
C CYS A 5 -50.92 28.17 -22.02
N TRP A 6 -50.50 28.23 -20.75
CA TRP A 6 -49.11 28.35 -20.33
C TRP A 6 -48.42 26.99 -20.46
N THR A 7 -47.36 26.89 -21.26
CA THR A 7 -46.45 25.74 -21.21
C THR A 7 -45.37 26.03 -20.17
N GLN A 8 -45.57 25.58 -18.94
CA GLN A 8 -44.50 25.56 -17.95
C GLN A 8 -43.43 24.56 -18.38
N LYS A 9 -42.22 25.05 -18.70
CA LYS A 9 -41.00 24.25 -18.66
C LYS A 9 -40.76 23.86 -17.20
N LEU A 10 -40.96 22.59 -16.87
CA LEU A 10 -40.44 22.02 -15.62
C LEU A 10 -38.91 21.93 -15.75
N SER A 11 -38.23 22.96 -15.28
CA SER A 11 -36.80 22.93 -14.98
C SER A 11 -36.56 21.93 -13.85
N ARG A 12 -35.72 20.92 -14.09
CA ARG A 12 -35.22 20.00 -13.06
C ARG A 12 -34.47 20.84 -12.01
N PRO A 13 -34.65 20.60 -10.70
CA PRO A 13 -33.81 21.25 -9.70
C PRO A 13 -32.38 20.72 -9.83
N GLU A 14 -31.44 21.62 -10.08
CA GLU A 14 -30.01 21.35 -10.00
C GLU A 14 -29.67 21.05 -8.53
N LEU A 15 -29.17 19.84 -8.28
CA LEU A 15 -28.62 19.47 -6.97
C LEU A 15 -27.37 20.32 -6.71
N PRO A 16 -27.17 20.85 -5.50
CA PRO A 16 -26.00 21.65 -5.19
C PRO A 16 -24.74 20.78 -5.28
N GLY A 17 -23.84 21.22 -6.16
CA GLY A 17 -22.50 20.71 -6.44
C GLY A 17 -21.99 19.57 -5.57
N CYS A 18 -22.03 18.35 -6.13
CA CYS A 18 -20.95 17.43 -5.87
C CYS A 18 -19.67 18.10 -6.40
N TYR A 19 -18.92 18.75 -5.53
CA TYR A 19 -17.50 18.93 -5.77
C TYR A 19 -16.92 17.52 -5.92
N GLN A 20 -16.87 17.04 -7.15
CA GLN A 20 -15.96 15.96 -7.49
C GLN A 20 -14.59 16.54 -7.19
N ARG A 21 -14.02 16.14 -6.05
CA ARG A 21 -12.61 16.37 -5.79
C ARG A 21 -11.89 15.84 -7.04
N PRO A 22 -11.02 16.64 -7.68
CA PRO A 22 -10.19 16.11 -8.72
C PRO A 22 -9.48 14.90 -8.12
N ALA A 23 -9.60 13.73 -8.75
CA ALA A 23 -8.70 12.63 -8.48
C ALA A 23 -7.32 13.15 -8.89
N THR A 24 -6.62 13.80 -7.95
CA THR A 24 -5.21 14.06 -8.13
C THR A 24 -4.62 12.70 -8.38
N ARG A 25 -4.00 12.53 -9.54
CA ARG A 25 -3.14 11.38 -9.83
C ARG A 25 -2.06 11.44 -8.75
N ASN A 26 -2.33 10.80 -7.61
CA ASN A 26 -1.45 10.77 -6.46
C ASN A 26 -0.27 9.95 -6.94
N HIS A 27 0.75 10.63 -7.47
CA HIS A 27 2.07 10.06 -7.58
C HIS A 27 2.42 9.61 -6.16
N VAL A 28 2.40 8.29 -5.96
CA VAL A 28 2.77 7.66 -4.70
C VAL A 28 4.17 8.19 -4.36
N LYS A 29 4.25 9.06 -3.36
CA LYS A 29 5.50 9.75 -3.05
C LYS A 29 6.52 8.72 -2.59
N THR A 30 7.61 8.59 -3.33
CA THR A 30 8.72 7.71 -2.92
C THR A 30 9.46 8.36 -1.76
N GLN A 31 9.69 7.58 -0.71
CA GLN A 31 10.37 8.00 0.52
C GLN A 31 11.80 7.49 0.55
N LEU A 32 11.99 6.27 0.02
CA LEU A 32 13.27 5.62 -0.12
C LEU A 32 13.23 4.67 -1.31
N GLU A 33 14.32 4.64 -2.08
CA GLU A 33 14.59 3.61 -3.08
C GLU A 33 16.06 3.23 -2.95
N LEU A 34 16.33 1.95 -2.67
CA LEU A 34 17.67 1.39 -2.57
C LEU A 34 17.84 0.33 -3.65
N LYS A 35 18.99 0.40 -4.34
CA LYS A 35 19.42 -0.55 -5.36
C LYS A 35 20.76 -1.14 -4.95
N ASN A 36 21.09 -2.31 -5.50
CA ASN A 36 22.33 -3.02 -5.21
C ASN A 36 22.49 -3.36 -3.72
N VAL A 37 21.39 -3.59 -3.02
CA VAL A 37 21.43 -4.22 -1.69
C VAL A 37 21.63 -5.73 -1.86
N ASN A 38 21.91 -6.44 -0.77
CA ASN A 38 22.07 -7.89 -0.78
C ASN A 38 21.42 -8.45 0.48
N ILE A 39 20.11 -8.68 0.41
CA ILE A 39 19.32 -9.30 1.47
C ILE A 39 19.05 -10.75 1.04
N ARG A 40 19.34 -11.69 1.94
CA ARG A 40 19.20 -13.14 1.74
C ARG A 40 18.33 -13.76 2.82
N ALA A 41 18.05 -15.05 2.67
CA ALA A 41 17.41 -15.81 3.73
C ALA A 41 18.19 -15.69 5.06
N GLY A 42 17.48 -15.38 6.14
CA GLY A 42 18.03 -15.10 7.47
C GLY A 42 18.18 -13.60 7.78
N ASP A 43 18.28 -12.75 6.77
CA ASP A 43 18.38 -11.29 6.96
C ASP A 43 17.01 -10.69 7.30
N GLN A 44 17.06 -9.53 7.97
CA GLN A 44 15.87 -8.79 8.36
C GLN A 44 15.95 -7.32 7.96
N LEU A 45 14.87 -6.81 7.39
CA LEU A 45 14.65 -5.39 7.17
C LEU A 45 13.79 -4.80 8.29
N LYS A 46 14.40 -3.97 9.13
CA LYS A 46 13.72 -3.24 10.21
C LYS A 46 13.37 -1.84 9.73
N VAL A 47 12.07 -1.53 9.71
CA VAL A 47 11.54 -0.25 9.24
C VAL A 47 10.85 0.46 10.40
N LYS A 48 11.20 1.74 10.62
CA LYS A 48 10.54 2.62 11.57
C LYS A 48 10.09 3.89 10.88
N GLY A 49 8.89 4.36 11.18
CA GLY A 49 8.36 5.59 10.60
C GLY A 49 7.02 6.01 11.19
N VAL A 50 6.43 7.03 10.60
CA VAL A 50 5.13 7.58 11.00
C VAL A 50 4.12 7.36 9.88
N ILE A 51 2.94 6.86 10.25
CA ILE A 51 1.78 6.84 9.36
C ILE A 51 1.04 8.18 9.54
N PRO A 52 0.88 9.02 8.51
CA PRO A 52 0.13 10.28 8.63
C PRO A 52 -1.35 10.08 9.03
N HIS A 53 -1.97 11.09 9.64
CA HIS A 53 -3.39 11.06 10.03
C HIS A 53 -4.34 10.90 8.84
N ASN A 54 -3.92 11.30 7.64
CA ASN A 54 -4.69 11.24 6.40
C ASN A 54 -4.20 10.13 5.46
N ALA A 55 -3.47 9.13 5.96
CA ALA A 55 -2.90 8.07 5.12
C ALA A 55 -3.99 7.24 4.42
N GLU A 56 -3.88 7.12 3.10
CA GLU A 56 -4.70 6.21 2.30
C GLU A 56 -4.04 4.84 2.28
N ARG A 57 -2.75 4.80 1.91
CA ARG A 57 -1.94 3.57 1.83
C ARG A 57 -0.45 3.88 1.74
N PHE A 58 0.37 2.89 2.08
CA PHE A 58 1.80 2.93 1.78
C PHE A 58 2.27 1.56 1.32
N GLU A 59 3.46 1.49 0.74
CA GLU A 59 4.05 0.25 0.24
C GLU A 59 5.50 0.08 0.69
N ILE A 60 5.86 -1.17 0.97
CA ILE A 60 7.23 -1.64 1.12
C ILE A 60 7.43 -2.74 0.09
N ASP A 61 8.26 -2.44 -0.90
CA ASP A 61 8.58 -3.29 -2.04
C ASP A 61 9.95 -3.92 -1.84
N LEU A 62 10.05 -5.25 -1.94
CA LEU A 62 11.28 -6.03 -1.96
C LEU A 62 11.34 -6.85 -3.26
N GLY A 63 12.45 -6.75 -3.99
CA GLY A 63 12.64 -7.52 -5.23
C GLY A 63 14.03 -7.39 -5.81
N CYS A 64 14.13 -7.58 -7.13
CA CYS A 64 15.35 -7.30 -7.91
C CYS A 64 15.20 -6.04 -8.80
N GLY A 65 13.99 -5.48 -8.88
CA GLY A 65 13.71 -4.22 -9.55
C GLY A 65 12.25 -3.81 -9.40
N ALA A 66 11.89 -2.61 -9.89
CA ALA A 66 10.53 -2.08 -9.77
C ALA A 66 9.44 -2.90 -10.50
N GLU A 67 9.85 -3.72 -11.49
CA GLU A 67 8.96 -4.58 -12.27
C GLU A 67 9.00 -6.05 -11.80
N ASP A 68 9.90 -6.39 -10.89
CA ASP A 68 10.17 -7.74 -10.39
C ASP A 68 10.28 -7.72 -8.86
N LEU A 69 9.12 -7.82 -8.22
CA LEU A 69 8.92 -7.75 -6.77
C LEU A 69 8.60 -9.14 -6.21
N ALA A 70 9.45 -9.62 -5.32
CA ALA A 70 9.19 -10.83 -4.55
C ALA A 70 8.14 -10.58 -3.45
N LEU A 71 8.12 -9.37 -2.88
CA LEU A 71 7.11 -8.91 -1.94
C LEU A 71 6.73 -7.45 -2.23
N HIS A 72 5.44 -7.21 -2.35
CA HIS A 72 4.80 -5.91 -2.26
C HIS A 72 3.88 -5.93 -1.04
N PHE A 73 4.33 -5.33 0.06
CA PHE A 73 3.52 -5.18 1.27
C PHE A 73 2.84 -3.82 1.26
N ASN A 74 1.52 -3.79 1.10
CA ASN A 74 0.72 -2.59 0.90
C ASN A 74 -0.45 -2.50 1.89
N PRO A 75 -0.21 -1.98 3.10
CA PRO A 75 -1.28 -1.61 4.01
C PRO A 75 -2.16 -0.52 3.41
N ARG A 76 -3.47 -0.77 3.40
CA ARG A 76 -4.51 0.16 2.96
C ARG A 76 -5.39 0.47 4.17
N PHE A 77 -5.58 1.76 4.46
CA PHE A 77 -6.41 2.20 5.58
C PHE A 77 -7.86 2.47 5.19
N HIS A 78 -8.14 2.43 3.88
CA HIS A 78 -9.47 2.56 3.31
C HIS A 78 -9.50 1.86 1.95
N ASP A 79 -9.91 0.60 1.94
CA ASP A 79 -10.17 -0.22 0.77
C ASP A 79 -11.69 -0.45 0.67
N ASP A 80 -12.23 -0.37 -0.55
CA ASP A 80 -13.68 -0.42 -0.78
C ASP A 80 -14.31 -1.77 -0.40
N THR A 81 -13.51 -2.84 -0.34
CA THR A 81 -14.00 -4.19 -0.03
C THR A 81 -13.91 -4.50 1.46
N ASP A 82 -12.75 -4.24 2.05
CA ASP A 82 -12.41 -4.75 3.39
C ASP A 82 -12.22 -3.64 4.44
N GLY A 83 -12.32 -2.36 4.06
CA GLY A 83 -11.96 -1.26 4.94
C GLY A 83 -10.44 -1.20 5.16
N ALA A 84 -9.99 -1.38 6.40
CA ALA A 84 -8.55 -1.42 6.68
C ALA A 84 -8.01 -2.84 6.44
N VAL A 85 -7.05 -2.99 5.54
CA VAL A 85 -6.56 -4.30 5.08
C VAL A 85 -5.06 -4.26 4.80
N LEU A 86 -4.37 -5.35 5.09
CA LEU A 86 -2.99 -5.57 4.67
C LEU A 86 -3.01 -6.39 3.38
N VAL A 87 -2.41 -5.85 2.32
CA VAL A 87 -2.31 -6.55 1.03
C VAL A 87 -0.86 -6.95 0.80
N CYS A 88 -0.63 -8.22 0.53
CA CYS A 88 0.64 -8.73 0.02
C CYS A 88 0.47 -9.21 -1.42
N ASN A 89 1.43 -8.89 -2.28
CA ASN A 89 1.47 -9.46 -3.62
C ASN A 89 2.92 -9.63 -4.11
N SER A 90 3.07 -10.22 -5.29
CA SER A 90 4.31 -10.31 -6.06
C SER A 90 4.09 -9.66 -7.42
N LYS A 91 5.16 -9.18 -8.04
CA LYS A 91 5.15 -8.62 -9.40
C LYS A 91 6.26 -9.30 -10.21
N ALA A 92 5.95 -9.80 -11.40
CA ALA A 92 6.92 -10.45 -12.28
C ALA A 92 6.78 -9.90 -13.69
N ALA A 93 7.88 -9.43 -14.28
CA ALA A 93 7.91 -8.80 -15.60
C ALA A 93 6.81 -7.75 -15.79
N GLY A 94 6.59 -6.91 -14.76
CA GLY A 94 5.60 -5.86 -14.80
C GLY A 94 4.18 -6.27 -14.38
N SER A 95 3.90 -7.57 -14.26
CA SER A 95 2.56 -8.10 -14.01
C SER A 95 2.36 -8.48 -12.55
N TRP A 96 1.27 -8.00 -11.96
CA TRP A 96 0.86 -8.37 -10.60
C TRP A 96 0.34 -9.81 -10.54
N GLY A 97 0.69 -10.53 -9.48
CA GLY A 97 0.09 -11.82 -9.15
C GLY A 97 -1.24 -11.70 -8.41
N SER A 98 -1.68 -12.80 -7.80
CA SER A 98 -2.87 -12.82 -6.94
C SER A 98 -2.59 -12.15 -5.59
N GLU A 99 -3.43 -11.23 -5.16
CA GLU A 99 -3.33 -10.61 -3.84
C GLU A 99 -3.56 -11.65 -2.71
N LYS A 100 -2.77 -11.57 -1.64
CA LYS A 100 -3.11 -12.11 -0.33
C LYS A 100 -3.57 -10.95 0.54
N ARG A 101 -4.74 -11.08 1.16
CA ARG A 101 -5.39 -10.01 1.93
C ARG A 101 -5.57 -10.49 3.37
N GLU A 102 -5.20 -9.64 4.32
CA GLU A 102 -5.39 -9.85 5.77
C GLU A 102 -6.19 -8.69 6.33
N THR A 103 -7.41 -8.98 6.81
CA THR A 103 -8.35 -7.98 7.33
C THR A 103 -7.99 -7.53 8.75
N HIS A 104 -7.20 -8.31 9.49
CA HIS A 104 -6.65 -7.88 10.75
C HIS A 104 -5.47 -6.92 10.52
N ASN A 105 -5.77 -5.62 10.54
CA ASN A 105 -4.77 -4.57 10.36
C ASN A 105 -4.53 -3.78 11.67
N PRO A 106 -3.45 -4.05 12.41
CA PRO A 106 -3.10 -3.33 13.65
C PRO A 106 -2.41 -1.98 13.40
N LEU A 107 -2.26 -1.55 12.15
CA LEU A 107 -1.66 -0.26 11.82
C LEU A 107 -2.70 0.85 11.93
N HIS A 108 -2.31 1.96 12.55
CA HIS A 108 -3.20 3.09 12.78
C HIS A 108 -2.64 4.37 12.16
N ARG A 109 -3.55 5.22 11.68
CA ARG A 109 -3.20 6.56 11.20
C ARG A 109 -2.73 7.42 12.37
N GLY A 110 -1.73 8.26 12.14
CA GLY A 110 -1.19 9.18 13.13
C GLY A 110 -0.24 8.56 14.15
N THR A 111 0.24 7.33 13.94
CA THR A 111 1.11 6.63 14.88
C THR A 111 2.54 6.46 14.36
N ASP A 112 3.48 6.41 15.31
CA ASP A 112 4.82 5.86 15.09
C ASP A 112 4.74 4.34 15.10
N VAL A 113 5.33 3.69 14.08
CA VAL A 113 5.31 2.24 13.95
C VAL A 113 6.70 1.68 13.67
N LYS A 114 6.89 0.43 14.10
CA LYS A 114 8.05 -0.40 13.77
C LYS A 114 7.53 -1.70 13.15
N MET A 115 8.10 -2.08 12.02
CA MET A 115 7.85 -3.37 11.39
C MET A 115 9.18 -4.07 11.10
N VAL A 116 9.16 -5.39 11.06
CA VAL A 116 10.31 -6.21 10.71
C VAL A 116 9.91 -7.16 9.59
N LEU A 117 10.55 -7.05 8.44
CA LEU A 117 10.34 -7.94 7.31
C LEU A 117 11.52 -8.93 7.29
N LYS A 118 11.21 -10.22 7.38
CA LYS A 118 12.19 -11.32 7.38
C LYS A 118 12.03 -12.11 6.09
N LEU A 119 13.15 -12.51 5.48
CA LEU A 119 13.16 -13.51 4.43
C LEU A 119 13.64 -14.82 5.04
N THR A 120 12.81 -15.86 5.04
CA THR A 120 13.15 -17.18 5.62
C THR A 120 13.51 -18.23 4.57
N GLY A 121 13.57 -17.83 3.29
CA GLY A 121 13.88 -18.67 2.15
C GLY A 121 12.69 -18.76 1.20
N ASP A 122 11.73 -19.62 1.55
CA ASP A 122 10.48 -19.81 0.80
C ASP A 122 9.36 -18.84 1.20
N MET A 123 9.54 -18.09 2.29
CA MET A 123 8.54 -17.18 2.85
C MET A 123 9.13 -15.82 3.22
N PHE A 124 8.26 -14.82 3.16
CA PHE A 124 8.41 -13.53 3.82
C PHE A 124 7.52 -13.49 5.06
N GLU A 125 8.07 -12.95 6.14
CA GLU A 125 7.35 -12.74 7.40
C GLU A 125 7.42 -11.27 7.78
N VAL A 126 6.26 -10.63 7.95
CA VAL A 126 6.15 -9.22 8.34
C VAL A 126 5.62 -9.16 9.76
N GLU A 127 6.50 -8.89 10.72
CA GLU A 127 6.16 -8.65 12.11
C GLU A 127 5.62 -7.23 12.29
N LEU A 128 4.40 -7.14 12.81
CA LEU A 128 3.64 -5.92 13.02
C LEU A 128 3.81 -5.36 14.45
N PRO A 129 3.41 -4.11 14.72
CA PRO A 129 3.63 -3.48 16.03
C PRO A 129 3.00 -4.19 17.23
N ASP A 130 1.95 -4.99 17.01
CA ASP A 130 1.26 -5.76 18.05
C ASP A 130 1.87 -7.16 18.28
N GLY A 131 2.93 -7.51 17.54
CA GLY A 131 3.61 -8.79 17.61
C GLY A 131 3.02 -9.87 16.70
N GLN A 132 1.96 -9.59 15.94
CA GLN A 132 1.47 -10.52 14.92
C GLN A 132 2.37 -10.54 13.69
N GLU A 133 2.31 -11.65 12.94
CA GLU A 133 3.09 -11.85 11.74
C GLU A 133 2.19 -12.11 10.52
N VAL A 134 2.42 -11.33 9.45
CA VAL A 134 1.84 -11.61 8.14
C VAL A 134 2.83 -12.39 7.31
N GLN A 135 2.44 -13.60 6.90
CA GLN A 135 3.28 -14.46 6.08
C GLN A 135 2.92 -14.35 4.60
N PHE A 136 3.89 -14.32 3.69
CA PHE A 136 3.67 -14.32 2.25
C PHE A 136 4.69 -15.19 1.51
N PRO A 137 4.30 -16.06 0.58
CA PRO A 137 5.24 -16.94 -0.11
C PRO A 137 6.19 -16.18 -1.04
N ASN A 138 7.46 -16.56 -1.04
CA ASN A 138 8.46 -16.16 -2.03
C ASN A 138 8.19 -16.87 -3.37
N ARG A 139 7.11 -16.46 -4.05
CA ARG A 139 6.59 -17.11 -5.26
C ARG A 139 7.61 -17.23 -6.39
N GLY A 140 8.51 -16.26 -6.49
CA GLY A 140 9.56 -16.22 -7.52
C GLY A 140 10.83 -16.97 -7.13
N GLY A 141 10.92 -17.51 -5.91
CA GLY A 141 12.15 -18.16 -5.41
C GLY A 141 13.34 -17.20 -5.43
N MET A 142 13.13 -15.93 -5.09
CA MET A 142 14.18 -14.93 -5.16
C MET A 142 15.11 -15.07 -3.96
N ASP A 143 16.28 -15.66 -4.18
CA ASP A 143 17.30 -15.90 -3.13
C ASP A 143 17.99 -14.62 -2.65
N ILE A 144 18.06 -13.62 -3.52
CA ILE A 144 18.72 -12.33 -3.27
C ILE A 144 17.78 -11.21 -3.63
N ILE A 145 17.41 -10.41 -2.63
CA ILE A 145 16.72 -9.13 -2.82
C ILE A 145 17.79 -8.05 -3.00
N SER A 146 17.77 -7.40 -4.16
CA SER A 146 18.71 -6.33 -4.53
C SER A 146 18.06 -4.95 -4.69
N TYR A 147 16.74 -4.90 -4.49
CA TYR A 147 15.92 -3.71 -4.60
C TYR A 147 14.96 -3.57 -3.41
N ILE A 148 14.93 -2.37 -2.83
CA ILE A 148 13.97 -1.99 -1.79
C ILE A 148 13.35 -0.65 -2.18
N LYS A 149 12.03 -0.53 -2.09
CA LYS A 149 11.35 0.76 -2.19
C LYS A 149 10.32 0.92 -1.08
N ILE A 150 10.26 2.13 -0.52
CA ILE A 150 9.22 2.55 0.41
C ILE A 150 8.55 3.79 -0.17
N ALA A 151 7.25 3.73 -0.36
CA ALA A 151 6.50 4.81 -0.96
C ALA A 151 5.08 4.96 -0.38
N GLY A 152 4.45 6.09 -0.68
CA GLY A 152 3.11 6.42 -0.22
C GLY A 152 3.11 7.11 1.14
N ASP A 153 2.03 6.89 1.90
CA ASP A 153 1.75 7.59 3.15
C ASP A 153 2.48 6.97 4.34
N PHE A 154 3.81 6.96 4.25
CA PHE A 154 4.70 6.51 5.31
C PHE A 154 5.89 7.45 5.40
N LYS A 155 6.08 8.14 6.53
CA LYS A 155 7.25 8.99 6.75
C LYS A 155 8.34 8.15 7.38
N LEU A 156 9.28 7.68 6.54
CA LEU A 156 10.40 6.87 7.00
C LEU A 156 11.28 7.66 7.99
N ARG A 157 11.61 7.05 9.12
CA ARG A 157 12.55 7.59 10.11
C ARG A 157 13.83 6.79 10.21
N SER A 158 13.75 5.47 10.09
CA SER A 158 14.91 4.59 10.16
C SER A 158 14.66 3.33 9.36
N LEU A 159 15.68 2.90 8.64
CA LEU A 159 15.74 1.61 7.97
C LEU A 159 17.06 0.95 8.34
N LYS A 160 17.00 -0.32 8.73
CA LYS A 160 18.18 -1.10 9.09
C LYS A 160 18.06 -2.50 8.52
N ILE A 161 19.08 -2.93 7.78
CA ILE A 161 19.29 -4.31 7.37
C ILE A 161 20.13 -4.99 8.46
N CYS A 162 19.70 -6.15 8.96
CA CYS A 162 20.29 -6.88 10.07
C CYS A 162 20.47 -8.35 9.75
#